data_AF-A0A945E8G5-F1
#
_entry.id   AF-A0A945E8G5-F1
#
_cell.length_a   1.000
_cell.length_b   1.000
_cell.length_c   1.000
_cell.angle_alpha   90.00
_cell.angle_beta   90.00
_cell.angle_gamma   90.00
#
_symmetry.space_group_name_H-M   'P 1'
#
loop_
_entity.id
_entity.type
_entity.pdbx_description
1 polymer ?
#
loop_
_entity_poly.entity_id
_entity_poly.type
_entity_poly.pdbx_seq_one_letter_code
_entity_poly.pdbx_strand_id
1 'polypeptide(L)'
;QGLPRHEWYIEFETTPEDIKSFSATLEKEMISQNIYYKDLILGNIIQQLDVIHVKKGGFNNYMKSVGRLGGQNKVPRLSNDRRIADKLNNFNS
;
A
#
# COMPACT_ATOMS: atom_id res chain seq x y z
N GLN A 1 14.52 -9.51 11.37
CA GLN A 1 13.78 -9.43 10.10
C GLN A 1 12.57 -10.33 10.21
N GLY A 2 11.38 -9.86 9.81
CA GLY A 2 10.14 -10.64 9.85
C GLY A 2 9.78 -11.24 8.48
N LEU A 3 8.75 -12.09 8.45
CA LEU A 3 8.14 -12.60 7.21
C LEU A 3 7.74 -11.45 6.26
N PRO A 4 7.73 -11.70 4.93
CA PRO A 4 7.24 -10.73 3.95
C PRO A 4 5.76 -10.38 4.20
N ARG A 5 5.32 -9.22 3.72
CA ARG A 5 3.93 -8.76 3.82
C ARG A 5 3.57 -7.89 2.63
N HIS A 6 2.27 -7.74 2.40
CA HIS A 6 1.77 -6.71 1.47
C HIS A 6 1.72 -5.36 2.19
N GLU A 7 2.28 -4.33 1.56
CA GLU A 7 2.14 -2.94 2.02
C GLU A 7 1.19 -2.19 1.09
N TRP A 8 0.13 -1.63 1.65
CA TRP A 8 -0.88 -0.86 0.95
C TRP A 8 -0.69 0.61 1.27
N TYR A 9 -0.06 1.33 0.34
CA TYR A 9 0.06 2.78 0.41
C TYR A 9 -1.24 3.43 -0.04
N ILE A 10 -1.94 4.13 0.86
CA ILE A 10 -3.27 4.70 0.58
C ILE A 10 -3.28 6.18 0.95
N GLU A 11 -3.64 7.02 -0.01
CA GLU A 11 -3.98 8.43 0.20
C GLU A 11 -5.50 8.53 0.34
N PHE A 12 -5.96 8.86 1.55
CA PHE A 12 -7.39 8.94 1.85
C PHE A 12 -7.91 10.36 1.58
N GLU A 13 -9.08 10.47 0.96
CA GLU A 13 -9.81 11.74 0.94
C GLU A 13 -10.34 12.10 2.32
N THR A 14 -10.93 11.11 3.00
CA THR A 14 -11.32 11.15 4.41
C THR A 14 -10.65 9.99 5.13
N THR A 15 -9.77 10.29 6.08
CA THR A 15 -9.04 9.26 6.84
C THR A 15 -10.03 8.46 7.71
N PRO A 16 -9.94 7.11 7.72
CA PRO A 16 -10.77 6.31 8.60
C PRO A 16 -10.44 6.60 10.08
N GLU A 17 -11.45 6.58 10.94
CA GLU A 17 -11.28 6.78 12.39
C GLU A 17 -10.40 5.67 13.01
N ASP A 18 -10.50 4.45 12.49
CA ASP A 18 -9.67 3.31 12.91
C ASP A 18 -9.02 2.62 11.70
N ILE A 19 -7.73 2.91 11.51
CA ILE A 19 -6.92 2.31 10.45
C ILE A 19 -6.72 0.80 10.64
N LYS A 20 -6.76 0.29 11.89
CA LYS A 20 -6.60 -1.14 12.16
C LYS A 20 -7.84 -1.90 11.71
N SER A 21 -9.02 -1.38 12.03
CA SER A 21 -10.30 -1.94 11.56
C SER A 21 -10.39 -1.92 10.02
N PHE A 22 -9.96 -0.81 9.39
CA PHE A 22 -9.85 -0.73 7.94
C PHE A 22 -8.90 -1.79 7.36
N SER A 23 -7.70 -1.94 7.94
CA SER A 23 -6.70 -2.93 7.50
C SER A 23 -7.23 -4.36 7.63
N ALA A 24 -7.91 -4.69 8.74
CA ALA A 24 -8.52 -6.01 8.93
C ALA A 24 -9.64 -6.29 7.93
N THR A 25 -10.43 -5.28 7.57
CA THR A 25 -11.45 -5.40 6.53
C THR A 25 -10.81 -5.63 5.16
N LEU A 26 -9.77 -4.88 4.82
CA LEU A 26 -9.02 -5.06 3.58
C LEU A 26 -8.37 -6.46 3.48
N GLU A 27 -7.79 -6.95 4.58
CA GLU A 27 -7.22 -8.30 4.68
C GLU A 27 -8.28 -9.37 4.40
N LYS A 28 -9.47 -9.21 4.99
CA LYS A 28 -10.60 -10.12 4.75
C LYS A 28 -11.03 -10.14 3.28
N GLU A 29 -11.08 -8.98 2.63
CA GLU A 29 -11.41 -8.90 1.20
C GLU A 29 -10.32 -9.50 0.30
N MET A 30 -9.05 -9.33 0.67
CA MET A 30 -7.94 -9.99 -0.04
C MET A 30 -8.04 -11.52 0.07
N ILE A 31 -8.33 -12.03 1.26
CA ILE A 31 -8.55 -13.46 1.52
C ILE A 31 -9.77 -13.99 0.76
N SER A 32 -10.85 -13.22 0.67
CA SER A 32 -12.08 -13.64 -0.01
C SER A 32 -11.92 -13.73 -1.52
N GLN A 33 -11.11 -12.84 -2.12
CA GLN A 33 -10.92 -12.73 -3.57
C GLN A 33 -9.74 -13.55 -4.10
N ASN A 34 -8.79 -13.93 -3.25
CA ASN A 34 -7.58 -14.63 -3.67
C ASN A 34 -7.25 -15.81 -2.75
N ILE A 35 -7.59 -17.02 -3.19
CA ILE A 35 -7.36 -18.26 -2.44
C ILE A 35 -5.86 -18.51 -2.18
N TYR A 36 -4.98 -18.13 -3.10
CA TYR A 36 -3.54 -18.27 -2.88
C TYR A 36 -3.03 -17.34 -1.78
N TYR A 37 -3.53 -16.09 -1.75
CA TYR A 37 -3.23 -15.16 -0.66
C TYR A 37 -3.71 -15.68 0.70
N LYS A 38 -4.92 -16.26 0.73
CA LYS A 38 -5.45 -16.94 1.92
C LYS A 38 -4.51 -18.04 2.42
N ASP A 39 -4.02 -18.90 1.53
CA ASP A 39 -3.13 -20.00 1.91
C ASP A 39 -1.79 -19.48 2.47
N LEU A 40 -1.26 -18.39 1.91
CA LEU A 40 -0.04 -17.75 2.42
C LEU A 40 -0.21 -17.19 3.83
N ILE A 41 -1.35 -16.56 4.12
CA ILE A 41 -1.68 -16.02 5.45
C ILE A 41 -1.91 -17.14 6.46
N LEU A 42 -2.74 -18.14 6.13
CA LEU A 42 -3.03 -19.27 7.03
C LEU A 42 -1.80 -20.14 7.28
N GLY A 43 -0.93 -20.28 6.28
CA GLY A 43 0.33 -20.99 6.39
C GLY A 43 1.42 -20.22 7.15
N ASN A 44 1.16 -18.99 7.62
CA ASN A 44 2.17 -18.09 8.21
C ASN A 44 3.40 -17.92 7.32
N ILE A 45 3.19 -17.87 6.00
CA ILE A 45 4.26 -17.63 5.01
C ILE A 45 4.49 -16.12 4.82
N ILE A 46 3.40 -15.34 4.91
CA ILE A 46 3.42 -13.89 4.89
C ILE A 46 2.73 -13.34 6.15
N GLN A 47 3.06 -12.11 6.55
CA GLN A 47 2.34 -11.41 7.61
C GLN A 47 1.04 -10.80 7.06
N GLN A 48 0.16 -10.40 7.98
CA GLN A 48 -0.96 -9.52 7.68
C GLN A 48 -0.48 -8.28 6.92
N LEU A 49 -1.32 -7.80 6.01
CA LEU A 49 -1.06 -6.59 5.26
C LEU A 49 -0.95 -5.37 6.18
N ASP A 50 -0.17 -4.41 5.73
CA ASP A 50 0.05 -3.15 6.43
C ASP A 50 -0.47 -2.00 5.58
N VAL A 51 -1.34 -1.15 6.15
CA VAL A 51 -1.87 0.03 5.47
C VAL A 51 -1.05 1.24 5.89
N ILE A 52 -0.34 1.81 4.92
CA ILE A 52 0.52 2.97 5.11
C ILE A 52 -0.20 4.20 4.60
N HIS A 53 -0.54 5.10 5.52
CA HIS A 53 -1.17 6.38 5.19
C HIS A 53 -0.22 7.25 4.36
N VAL A 54 -0.68 7.69 3.19
CA VAL A 54 0.00 8.66 2.34
C VAL A 54 -0.65 10.03 2.56
N LYS A 55 0.16 11.05 2.83
CA LYS A 55 -0.34 12.43 2.97
C LYS A 55 -1.05 12.88 1.69
N LYS A 56 -2.05 13.75 1.84
CA LYS A 56 -2.76 14.36 0.70
C LYS A 56 -1.78 15.00 -0.28
N GLY A 57 -1.90 14.67 -1.56
CA GLY A 57 -0.98 15.04 -2.63
C GLY A 57 0.32 14.22 -2.67
N GLY A 58 0.49 13.20 -1.82
CA GLY A 58 1.71 12.42 -1.71
C GLY A 58 2.07 11.67 -3.00
N PHE A 59 1.07 11.05 -3.65
CA PHE A 59 1.31 10.42 -4.95
C PHE A 59 1.63 11.44 -6.05
N ASN A 60 1.02 12.63 -6.02
CA ASN A 60 1.35 13.70 -6.96
C ASN A 60 2.79 14.20 -6.76
N ASN A 61 3.22 14.40 -5.51
CA ASN A 61 4.58 14.78 -5.17
C ASN A 61 5.59 13.71 -5.60
N TYR A 62 5.27 12.43 -5.38
CA TYR A 62 6.05 11.32 -5.90
C TYR A 62 6.18 11.39 -7.42
N MET A 63 5.06 11.49 -8.16
CA MET A 63 5.07 11.56 -9.62
C MET A 63 5.88 12.76 -10.13
N LYS A 64 5.81 13.91 -9.44
CA LYS A 64 6.62 15.09 -9.74
C LYS A 64 8.10 14.83 -9.57
N SER A 65 8.48 14.18 -8.47
CA SER A 65 9.88 13.86 -8.13
C SER A 65 10.56 12.92 -9.12
N VAL A 66 9.78 12.10 -9.85
CA VAL A 66 10.27 11.21 -10.91
C VAL A 66 10.08 11.77 -12.31
N GLY A 67 9.67 13.04 -12.44
CA GLY A 67 9.45 13.69 -13.75
C GLY A 67 8.26 13.13 -14.53
N ARG A 68 7.29 12.51 -13.84
CA ARG A 68 6.11 11.87 -14.43
C ARG A 68 4.79 12.54 -14.07
N LEU A 69 4.81 13.70 -13.41
CA LEU A 69 3.59 14.47 -13.15
C LEU A 69 3.10 15.13 -14.44
N GLY A 70 1.89 14.77 -14.89
CA GLY A 70 1.31 15.23 -16.16
C GLY A 70 1.46 14.24 -17.31
N GLY A 71 0.72 14.46 -18.40
CA GLY A 71 0.66 13.55 -19.55
C GLY A 71 -0.12 12.25 -19.28
N GLN A 72 0.19 11.18 -20.00
CA GLN A 72 -0.46 9.86 -19.85
C GLN A 72 0.18 8.96 -18.78
N ASN A 73 1.10 9.50 -17.96
CA ASN A 73 1.77 8.72 -16.91
C ASN A 73 0.83 8.46 -15.74
N LYS A 74 0.70 7.19 -15.33
CA LYS A 74 -0.12 6.76 -14.19
C LYS A 74 0.75 6.34 -13.01
N VAL A 75 0.26 6.56 -11.80
CA VAL A 75 0.85 6.01 -10.58
C VAL A 75 0.80 4.47 -10.67
N PRO A 76 1.92 3.76 -10.51
CA PRO A 76 1.92 2.30 -10.45
C PRO A 76 1.07 1.81 -9.26
N ARG A 77 0.22 0.81 -9.50
CA ARG A 77 -0.69 0.26 -8.47
C ARG A 77 -0.10 -0.96 -7.73
N LEU A 78 0.96 -1.54 -8.26
CA LEU A 78 1.66 -2.70 -7.71
C LEU A 78 3.14 -2.60 -8.05
N SER A 79 4.01 -2.95 -7.10
CA SER A 79 5.46 -3.03 -7.28
C SER A 79 6.00 -4.20 -6.47
N ASN A 80 6.99 -4.90 -7.02
CA ASN A 80 7.68 -5.99 -6.32
C ASN A 80 8.94 -5.50 -5.58
N ASP A 81 9.33 -4.24 -5.77
CA ASP A 81 10.44 -3.60 -5.07
C ASP A 81 9.97 -2.38 -4.26
N ARG A 82 10.85 -1.93 -3.35
CA ARG A 82 10.56 -0.82 -2.44
C ARG A 82 10.81 0.57 -3.03
N ARG A 83 11.23 0.71 -4.28
CA ARG A 83 11.67 2.01 -4.82
C ARG A 83 10.58 3.09 -4.76
N ILE A 84 9.33 2.69 -4.98
CA ILE A 84 8.18 3.60 -4.90
C ILE A 84 7.84 3.89 -3.44
N ALA A 85 7.77 2.85 -2.61
CA ALA A 85 7.49 2.92 -1.18
C ALA A 85 8.48 3.85 -0.45
N ASP A 86 9.77 3.66 -0.68
CA ASP A 86 10.83 4.45 -0.04
C ASP A 86 10.76 5.92 -0.47
N LYS A 87 10.39 6.21 -1.72
CA LYS A 87 10.15 7.59 -2.17
C LYS A 87 8.91 8.20 -1.54
N LEU A 88 7.80 7.46 -1.45
CA LEU A 88 6.57 7.94 -0.80
C LEU A 88 6.80 8.24 0.67
N ASN A 89 7.57 7.39 1.37
CA ASN A 89 7.93 7.61 2.78
C ASN A 89 8.64 8.95 3.02
N ASN A 90 9.48 9.41 2.08
CA ASN A 90 10.12 10.72 2.16
C ASN A 90 9.14 11.90 2.11
N PHE A 91 7.96 11.72 1.53
CA PHE A 91 6.90 12.75 1.47
C PHE A 91 5.87 12.63 2.62
N ASN A 92 5.93 11.54 3.38
CA ASN A 92 5.06 11.31 4.53
C ASN A 92 5.61 11.90 5.85
N SER A 93 6.84 12.44 5.85
CA SER A 93 7.44 13.18 6.98
C SER A 93 6.73 14.52 7.19
#